data_AF-A0A3E0KBR8-F1
#
_entry.id   AF-A0A3E0KBR8-F1
#
_cell.length_a   1.000
_cell.length_b   1.000
_cell.length_c   1.000
_cell.angle_alpha   90.00
_cell.angle_beta   90.00
_cell.angle_gamma   90.00
#
_symmetry.space_group_name_H-M   'P 1'
#
loop_
_entity.id
_entity.type
_entity.pdbx_description
1 polymer ?
#
loop_
_entity_poly.entity_id
_entity_poly.type
_entity_poly.pdbx_seq_one_letter_code
_entity_poly.pdbx_strand_id
1 'polypeptide(L)' 'MATVQERPVIKEEKRPVVCFRCGQVLGLVEAEWTREGMARFREKAAALKREHVCGPQDTRN' A
#
# COMPACT_ATOMS: atom_id res chain seq x y z
N MET A 1 -37.71 5.98 4.96
CA MET A 1 -36.82 5.67 3.82
C MET A 1 -35.42 6.20 4.17
N ALA A 2 -34.50 5.31 4.54
CA ALA A 2 -33.15 5.70 4.94
C ALA A 2 -32.33 6.06 3.70
N THR A 3 -31.95 7.33 3.58
CA THR A 3 -31.01 7.80 2.57
C THR A 3 -29.62 7.29 2.94
N VAL A 4 -29.22 6.18 2.32
CA VAL A 4 -27.83 5.72 2.35
C VAL A 4 -27.05 6.73 1.52
N GLN A 5 -26.52 7.76 2.17
CA GLN A 5 -25.54 8.66 1.57
C GLN A 5 -24.30 7.82 1.26
N GLU A 6 -24.15 7.45 -0.01
CA GLU A 6 -22.94 6.85 -0.54
C GLU A 6 -21.82 7.87 -0.40
N ARG A 7 -21.06 7.76 0.71
CA ARG A 7 -19.90 8.61 0.96
C ARG A 7 -18.92 8.41 -0.21
N PRO A 8 -18.46 9.47 -0.90
CA PRO A 8 -17.38 9.31 -1.86
C PRO A 8 -16.11 8.99 -1.07
N VAL A 9 -15.78 7.71 -0.92
CA VAL A 9 -14.50 7.27 -0.35
C VAL A 9 -13.45 7.35 -1.44
N ILE A 10 -13.14 8.56 -1.88
CA ILE A 10 -11.89 8.85 -2.59
C ILE A 10 -11.00 9.55 -1.59
N LYS A 11 -10.56 8.78 -0.58
CA LYS A 11 -9.49 9.20 0.32
C LYS A 11 -8.21 8.68 -0.28
N GLU A 12 -7.59 9.47 -1.14
CA GLU A 12 -6.19 9.29 -1.51
C GLU A 12 -5.36 9.48 -0.23
N GLU A 13 -4.85 8.39 0.34
CA GLU A 13 -4.07 8.42 1.57
C GLU A 13 -2.64 7.98 1.27
N LYS A 14 -1.65 8.83 1.57
CA LYS A 14 -0.25 8.46 1.42
C LYS A 14 0.16 7.57 2.58
N ARG A 15 0.45 6.30 2.30
CA ARG A 15 0.83 5.31 3.30
C ARG A 15 2.32 4.97 3.20
N PRO A 16 3.04 4.89 4.33
CA PRO A 16 4.44 4.48 4.32
C PRO A 16 4.55 2.99 3.99
N VAL A 17 5.43 2.68 3.05
CA VAL A 17 5.89 1.31 2.78
C VAL A 17 7.05 1.04 3.72
N VAL A 18 6.87 0.09 4.62
CA VAL A 18 7.86 -0.28 5.62
C VAL A 18 8.42 -1.65 5.28
N CYS A 19 9.74 -1.79 5.39
CA CYS A 19 10.39 -3.10 5.39
C CYS A 19 10.19 -3.74 6.76
N PHE A 20 9.41 -4.83 6.84
CA PHE A 20 9.20 -5.52 8.12
C PHE A 20 10.46 -6.21 8.67
N ARG A 21 11.52 -6.39 7.85
CA ARG A 21 12.74 -7.07 8.28
C ARG A 21 13.66 -6.15 9.09
N CYS A 22 13.81 -4.90 8.68
CA CYS A 22 14.69 -3.91 9.32
C CYS A 22 13.92 -2.74 9.96
N GLY A 23 12.60 -2.66 9.74
CA GLY A 23 11.76 -1.56 10.22
C GLY A 23 11.91 -0.25 9.43
N GLN A 24 12.74 -0.22 8.38
CA GLN A 24 13.00 1.01 7.62
C GLN A 24 11.79 1.40 6.75
N VAL A 25 11.45 2.68 6.77
CA VAL A 25 10.49 3.27 5.82
C VAL A 25 11.18 3.42 4.47
N LEU A 26 10.68 2.71 3.47
CA LEU A 26 11.22 2.68 2.11
C LEU A 26 10.70 3.86 1.26
N GLY A 27 9.50 4.35 1.57
CA GLY A 27 8.89 5.48 0.88
C GLY A 27 7.42 5.67 1.24
N LEU A 28 6.83 6.77 0.78
CA LEU A 28 5.39 7.03 0.90
C LEU A 28 4.72 6.74 -0.44
N VAL A 29 3.72 5.86 -0.44
CA VAL A 29 2.98 5.47 -1.63
C VAL A 29 1.52 5.85 -1.46
N GLU A 30 0.93 6.42 -2.50
CA GLU A 30 -0.50 6.72 -2.55
C GLU A 30 -1.31 5.42 -2.54
N ALA A 31 -2.19 5.30 -1.55
CA ALA A 31 -3.14 4.22 -1.41
C ALA A 31 -4.55 4.78 -1.58
N GLU A 32 -5.24 4.29 -2.61
CA GLU A 32 -6.67 4.53 -2.76
C GLU A 32 -7.40 3.33 -2.15
N TRP A 33 -8.45 3.58 -1.37
CA TRP A 33 -9.27 2.54 -0.71
C TRP A 33 -10.25 1.89 -1.68
N THR A 34 -9.78 1.61 -2.90
CA THR A 34 -10.47 0.89 -3.96
C THR A 34 -9.70 -0.40 -4.27
N ARG A 35 -10.35 -1.36 -4.93
CA ARG A 35 -9.69 -2.62 -5.32
C ARG A 35 -8.50 -2.37 -6.24
N GLU A 36 -8.64 -1.45 -7.19
CA GLU A 36 -7.60 -1.08 -8.14
C GLU A 36 -6.48 -0.26 -7.47
N GLY A 37 -6.83 0.68 -6.60
CA GLY A 37 -5.87 1.46 -5.81
C GLY A 37 -5.00 0.60 -4.92
N MET A 38 -5.59 -0.38 -4.24
CA MET A 38 -4.85 -1.33 -3.42
C MET A 38 -3.94 -2.24 -4.25
N ALA A 39 -4.33 -2.61 -5.49
CA ALA A 39 -3.46 -3.33 -6.40
C ALA A 39 -2.24 -2.47 -6.79
N ARG A 40 -2.46 -1.23 -7.22
CA ARG A 40 -1.38 -0.26 -7.53
C ARG A 40 -0.45 -0.01 -6.35
N PHE A 41 -1.01 0.14 -5.15
CA PHE A 41 -0.23 0.29 -3.91
C PHE A 41 0.69 -0.91 -3.69
N ARG A 42 0.19 -2.14 -3.86
CA ARG A 42 0.99 -3.37 -3.71
C ARG A 42 2.10 -3.46 -4.74
N GLU A 43 1.84 -3.09 -5.99
CA GLU A 43 2.87 -3.10 -7.05
C GLU A 43 3.99 -2.10 -6.75
N LYS A 44 3.64 -0.85 -6.39
CA LYS A 44 4.60 0.18 -5.99
C LYS A 44 5.39 -0.22 -4.73
N ALA A 45 4.70 -0.78 -3.73
CA ALA A 45 5.34 -1.27 -2.51
C ALA A 45 6.29 -2.45 -2.79
N ALA A 46 5.94 -3.35 -3.71
CA ALA A 46 6.79 -4.46 -4.12
C ALA A 46 8.05 -3.98 -4.85
N ALA A 47 7.93 -2.96 -5.71
CA ALA A 47 9.08 -2.33 -6.36
C ALA A 47 10.07 -1.75 -5.33
N LEU A 48 9.57 -0.93 -4.39
CA LEU A 48 10.40 -0.38 -3.30
C LEU A 48 11.09 -1.47 -2.47
N LYS A 49 10.39 -2.58 -2.18
CA LYS A 49 10.95 -3.72 -1.45
C LYS A 49 12.02 -4.47 -2.25
N ARG A 50 11.88 -4.57 -3.58
CA ARG A 50 12.88 -5.22 -4.45
C ARG A 50 14.17 -4.41 -4.55
N GLU A 51 14.06 -3.08 -4.54
CA GLU A 51 15.22 -2.18 -4.55
C GLU A 51 15.91 -2.10 -3.17
N HIS A 52 15.19 -2.43 -2.10
CA HIS A 52 15.74 -2.38 -0.75
C HIS A 52 16.66 -3.57 -0.45
N VAL A 53 17.73 -3.32 0.32
CA VAL A 53 18.79 -4.30 0.67
C VAL A 53 18.25 -5.57 1.33
N CYS A 54 17.14 -5.51 2.07
CA CYS A 54 16.54 -6.71 2.67
C CYS A 54 15.84 -7.63 1.65
N GLY A 55 15.67 -7.18 0.40
CA GLY A 55 14.99 -7.89 -0.66
C GLY A 55 13.47 -8.00 -0.48
N PRO A 56 12.77 -8.58 -1.47
CA PRO A 56 11.37 -8.91 -1.33
C PRO A 56 11.16 -9.91 -0.20
N GLN A 57 10.06 -9.78 0.54
CA GLN A 57 9.65 -10.81 1.50
C GLN A 57 9.15 -12.02 0.70
N ASP A 58 9.96 -13.07 0.63
CA ASP A 58 9.52 -14.39 0.20
C ASP A 58 8.64 -14.97 1.32
N THR A 59 7.35 -14.65 1.32
CA THR A 59 6.37 -15.36 2.14
C THR A 59 6.07 -16.71 1.48
N ARG A 60 7.09 -17.58 1.38
CA ARG A 60 6.90 -19.02 1.17
C ARG A 60 6.82 -19.66 2.55
N ASN A 61 5.61 -19.86 3.04
CA ASN A 61 5.33 -20.83 4.09
C ASN A 61 4.12 -21.65 3.67
#